data_AF-A0A835N6T9-F1
#
_entry.id   AF-A0A835N6T9-F1
#
_cell.length_a   1.000
_cell.length_b   1.000
_cell.length_c   1.000
_cell.angle_alpha   90.00
_cell.angle_beta   90.00
_cell.angle_gamma   90.00
#
_symmetry.space_group_name_H-M   'P 1'
#
loop_
_entity.id
_entity.type
_entity.pdbx_description
1 polymer ?
#
loop_
_entity_poly.entity_id
_entity_poly.type
_entity_poly.pdbx_seq_one_letter_code
_entity_poly.pdbx_strand_id
1 'polypeptide(L)' 'MEVASEGSTSICSHCDRAIPSSNIDLHHAHCSRNLKKCKICGNMVPKKHAEEHFLNTHAPVCWSTASGRF' A
#
# COMPACT_ATOMS: atom_id res chain seq x y z
N MET A 1 -25.34 -10.71 -8.64
CA MET A 1 -25.41 -9.44 -9.39
C MET A 1 -24.31 -8.55 -8.86
N GLU A 2 -23.26 -8.34 -9.65
CA GLU A 2 -22.27 -7.31 -9.34
C GLU A 2 -22.84 -5.97 -9.79
N VAL A 3 -23.24 -5.16 -8.82
CA VAL A 3 -23.66 -3.79 -9.07
C VAL A 3 -22.42 -3.00 -9.50
N ALA A 4 -22.23 -2.87 -10.80
CA ALA A 4 -21.44 -1.79 -11.36
C ALA A 4 -22.13 -0.50 -10.92
N SER A 5 -21.65 0.04 -9.80
CA SER A 5 -22.06 1.36 -9.34
C SER A 5 -21.47 2.34 -10.33
N GLU A 6 -22.29 2.72 -11.32
CA GLU A 6 -22.14 3.87 -12.21
C GLU A 6 -22.23 5.17 -11.37
N GLY A 7 -21.44 5.25 -10.29
CA GLY A 7 -21.35 6.37 -9.39
C GLY A 7 -20.05 7.11 -9.68
N SER A 8 -20.13 8.42 -9.85
CA SER A 8 -18.98 9.32 -9.99
C SER A 8 -17.85 8.85 -9.07
N THR A 9 -16.71 8.43 -9.62
CA THR A 9 -15.55 8.09 -8.80
C THR A 9 -14.69 9.34 -8.63
N SER A 10 -14.21 9.56 -7.40
CA SER A 10 -13.28 10.62 -7.06
C SER A 10 -11.91 10.01 -6.78
N ILE A 11 -10.85 10.70 -7.18
CA ILE A 11 -9.47 10.28 -6.89
C ILE A 11 -9.13 10.69 -5.45
N CYS A 12 -8.67 9.74 -4.65
CA CYS A 12 -8.18 10.04 -3.30
C CYS A 12 -6.79 10.67 -3.37
N SER A 13 -6.62 11.89 -2.88
CA SER A 13 -5.32 12.60 -2.88
C SER A 13 -4.21 11.96 -2.04
N HIS A 14 -4.54 10.96 -1.20
CA HIS A 14 -3.57 10.26 -0.35
C HIS A 14 -3.01 8.99 -0.99
N CYS A 15 -3.84 8.25 -1.75
CA CYS A 15 -3.43 6.99 -2.39
C CYS A 15 -3.54 6.99 -3.91
N ASP A 16 -3.98 8.10 -4.51
CA ASP A 16 -4.15 8.31 -5.94
C ASP A 16 -5.09 7.30 -6.63
N ARG A 17 -5.97 6.66 -5.84
CA ARG A 17 -6.89 5.62 -6.34
C ARG A 17 -8.28 6.19 -6.58
N ALA A 18 -8.94 5.72 -7.64
CA ALA A 18 -10.34 6.02 -7.91
C ALA A 18 -11.25 5.27 -6.93
N ILE A 19 -12.05 6.02 -6.20
CA ILE A 19 -12.98 5.52 -5.18
C ILE A 19 -14.35 6.16 -5.45
N PRO A 20 -15.47 5.44 -5.31
CA PRO A 20 -16.80 6.04 -5.46
C PRO A 20 -16.96 7.29 -4.58
N SER A 21 -17.42 8.39 -5.17
CA SER A 21 -17.57 9.68 -4.50
C SER A 21 -18.46 9.58 -3.26
N SER A 22 -19.47 8.73 -3.28
CA SER A 22 -20.33 8.45 -2.12
C SER A 22 -19.56 7.98 -0.89
N ASN A 23 -18.40 7.35 -1.07
CA ASN A 23 -17.60 6.76 0.00
C ASN A 23 -16.19 7.38 0.09
N ILE A 24 -15.89 8.46 -0.66
CA ILE A 24 -14.54 9.05 -0.69
C ILE A 24 -14.12 9.60 0.67
N ASP A 25 -15.04 10.21 1.43
CA ASP A 25 -14.78 10.74 2.76
C ASP A 25 -14.40 9.65 3.76
N LEU A 26 -15.18 8.56 3.79
CA LEU A 26 -14.90 7.39 4.61
C LEU A 26 -13.57 6.75 4.22
N HIS A 27 -13.35 6.58 2.91
CA HIS A 27 -12.08 6.06 2.40
C HIS A 27 -10.92 6.96 2.81
N HIS A 28 -11.00 8.27 2.63
CA HIS A 28 -9.91 9.19 2.93
C HIS A 28 -9.51 9.12 4.40
N ALA A 29 -10.50 9.13 5.30
CA ALA A 29 -10.27 9.01 6.73
C ALA A 29 -9.60 7.66 7.09
N HIS A 30 -10.02 6.56 6.47
CA HIS A 30 -9.38 5.25 6.69
C HIS A 30 -7.99 5.18 6.04
N CYS A 31 -7.84 5.70 4.83
CA CYS A 31 -6.66 5.66 3.99
C CYS A 31 -5.49 6.44 4.60
N SER A 32 -5.74 7.68 5.04
CA SER A 32 -4.72 8.51 5.71
C SER A 32 -4.24 7.90 7.05
N ARG A 33 -5.18 7.31 7.80
CA ARG A 33 -4.86 6.68 9.09
C ARG A 33 -4.10 5.37 8.92
N ASN A 34 -4.54 4.51 8.00
CA ASN A 34 -4.06 3.13 7.90
C ASN A 34 -3.06 2.86 6.79
N LEU A 35 -3.02 3.63 5.71
CA LEU A 35 -2.04 3.46 4.64
C LEU A 35 -0.92 4.51 4.74
N LYS A 36 0.24 4.17 4.19
CA LYS A 36 1.38 5.07 3.98
C LYS A 36 2.04 4.72 2.65
N LYS A 37 2.60 5.71 1.96
CA LYS A 37 3.44 5.48 0.79
C LYS A 37 4.80 4.94 1.26
N CYS A 38 5.22 3.81 0.70
CA CYS A 38 6.54 3.25 0.95
C CYS A 38 7.60 4.17 0.34
N LYS A 39 8.62 4.54 1.11
CA LYS A 39 9.69 5.44 0.64
C LYS A 39 10.69 4.77 -0.30
N ILE A 40 10.68 3.44 -0.39
CA ILE A 40 11.62 2.64 -1.16
C ILE A 40 11.05 2.36 -2.56
N CYS A 41 9.82 1.81 -2.62
CA CYS A 41 9.17 1.47 -3.88
C CYS A 41 8.03 2.40 -4.29
N GLY A 42 7.61 3.35 -3.45
CA GLY A 42 6.50 4.26 -3.77
C GLY A 42 5.09 3.65 -3.67
N ASN A 43 4.97 2.38 -3.31
CA ASN A 43 3.67 1.70 -3.20
C ASN A 43 2.90 2.11 -1.94
N MET A 44 1.57 2.16 -2.05
CA MET A 44 0.68 2.37 -0.91
C MET A 44 0.56 1.09 -0.08
N VAL A 45 1.12 1.10 1.13
CA VAL A 45 1.13 -0.04 2.05
C VAL A 45 0.42 0.27 3.36
N PRO A 46 -0.32 -0.68 3.96
CA PRO A 46 -0.89 -0.50 5.28
C PRO A 46 0.22 -0.28 6.31
N LYS A 47 0.12 0.74 7.17
CA LYS A 47 1.07 1.02 8.25
C LYS A 47 1.32 -0.20 9.12
N LYS A 48 0.26 -0.96 9.44
CA LYS A 48 0.34 -2.22 10.19
C LYS A 48 1.20 -3.31 9.51
N HIS A 49 1.26 -3.31 8.18
CA HIS A 49 2.03 -4.29 7.40
C HIS A 49 3.26 -3.64 6.74
N ALA A 50 3.59 -2.39 7.09
CA ALA A 50 4.70 -1.69 6.45
C ALA A 50 6.05 -2.33 6.80
N GLU A 51 6.17 -2.87 8.02
CA GLU A 51 7.33 -3.64 8.46
C GLU A 51 7.44 -4.96 7.70
N GLU A 52 6.36 -5.75 7.67
CA GLU A 52 6.33 -7.01 6.91
C GLU A 52 6.62 -6.80 5.43
N HIS A 53 6.05 -5.75 4.83
CA HIS A 53 6.35 -5.35 3.45
C HIS A 53 7.85 -5.03 3.28
N PHE A 54 8.44 -4.27 4.20
CA PHE A 54 9.86 -3.98 4.16
C PHE A 54 10.67 -5.28 4.24
N LEU A 55 10.36 -6.15 5.20
CA LEU A 55 11.10 -7.39 5.42
C LEU A 55 10.99 -8.39 4.26
N ASN A 56 9.84 -8.49 3.60
CA ASN A 56 9.66 -9.43 2.49
C ASN A 56 10.07 -8.85 1.13
N THR A 57 9.95 -7.54 0.93
CA THR A 57 10.14 -6.90 -0.39
C THR A 57 11.47 -6.16 -0.49
N HIS A 58 11.98 -5.65 0.63
CA HIS A 58 13.12 -4.73 0.68
C HIS A 58 14.22 -5.15 1.66
N ALA A 59 14.00 -6.20 2.46
CA ALA A 59 15.07 -6.66 3.33
C ALA A 59 16.26 -7.01 2.46
N PRO A 60 17.44 -6.44 2.75
CA PRO A 60 18.65 -6.93 2.15
C PRO A 60 18.80 -8.37 2.61
N VAL A 61 18.66 -9.31 1.68
CA VAL A 61 19.16 -10.67 1.89
C VAL A 61 20.63 -10.51 2.28
N CYS A 62 20.92 -10.74 3.55
CA CYS A 62 22.28 -10.71 4.05
C CYS A 62 23.02 -11.86 3.39
N TRP A 63 23.73 -11.57 2.31
CA TRP A 63 24.48 -12.55 1.52
C TRP A 63 25.77 -13.01 2.23
N SER A 64 25.98 -12.64 3.50
CA SER A 64 27.27 -12.77 4.16
C SER A 64 27.52 -14.07 4.93
N THR A 65 26.67 -15.10 4.83
CA THR A 65 26.96 -16.39 5.46
C THR A 65 26.60 -17.57 4.57
N ALA A 66 27.52 -17.89 3.66
CA ALA A 66 27.87 -19.25 3.17
C ALA A 66 28.44 -19.22 1.74
N SER A 67 29.23 -18.21 1.38
CA SER A 67 30.11 -18.31 0.22
C SER A 67 31.41 -18.99 0.64
N GLY A 68 31.52 -20.29 0.40
CA GLY A 68 32.80 -20.95 0.15
C GLY A 68 33.71 -21.18 1.37
N ARG A 69 33.62 -22.37 1.94
CA ARG A 69 34.84 -23.07 2.34
C ARG A 69 34.95 -24.29 1.44
N PHE A 70 35.97 -24.22 0.58
CA PHE A 70 36.50 -25.32 -0.23
C PHE A 70 36.81 -26.54 0.63
#